data_AF-X1LHI8-F1
#
_entry.id   AF-X1LHI8-F1
#
_cell.length_a   1.000
_cell.length_b   1.000
_cell.length_c   1.000
_cell.angle_alpha   90.00
_cell.angle_beta   90.00
_cell.angle_gamma   90.00
#
_symmetry.space_group_name_H-M   'P 1'
#
loop_
_entity.id
_entity.type
_entity.pdbx_description
1 polymer ?
#
loop_
_entity_poly.entity_id
_entity_poly.type
_entity_poly.pdbx_seq_one_letter_code
_entity_poly.pdbx_strand_id
1 'polypeptide(L)' 'MKELGLKTQIKRNNVIGELDNREGKILIFNGHYDTVEAFKKWTKDPFGGEIIDGKIYGRGASD' A
#
# COMPACT_ATOMS: atom_id res chain seq x y z
N MET A 1 -2.71 6.62 7.06
CA MET A 1 -3.64 6.06 8.09
C MET A 1 -4.03 7.10 9.15
N LYS A 2 -3.08 7.70 9.88
CA LYS A 2 -3.39 8.74 10.88
C LYS A 2 -4.13 9.95 10.32
N GLU A 3 -3.71 10.46 9.16
CA GLU A 3 -4.39 11.56 8.45
C GLU A 3 -5.82 11.23 8.03
N LEU A 4 -6.14 9.94 7.87
CA LEU A 4 -7.49 9.45 7.59
C LEU A 4 -8.32 9.21 8.88
N GLY A 5 -7.77 9.56 10.05
CA GLY A 5 -8.45 9.40 11.35
C GLY A 5 -8.35 8.00 11.97
N LEU A 6 -7.59 7.07 11.38
CA LEU A 6 -7.45 5.72 11.93
C LEU A 6 -6.53 5.70 13.16
N LYS A 7 -6.96 5.02 14.22
CA LYS A 7 -6.09 4.66 15.35
C LYS A 7 -5.03 3.69 14.82
N THR A 8 -3.78 4.14 14.76
CA THR A 8 -2.70 3.41 14.07
C THR A 8 -1.67 2.90 15.07
N GLN A 9 -1.27 1.63 14.94
CA GLN A 9 -0.21 0.99 15.71
C GLN A 9 0.82 0.33 14.77
N ILE A 10 2.08 0.28 15.21
CA ILE A 10 3.15 -0.41 14.51
C ILE A 10 3.64 -1.55 15.40
N LYS A 11 3.71 -2.77 14.84
CA LYS A 11 4.18 -3.96 15.54
C LYS A 11 5.16 -4.73 14.65
N ARG A 12 6.46 -4.62 14.96
CA ARG A 12 7.54 -5.07 14.07
C ARG A 12 7.37 -4.41 12.68
N ASN A 13 7.29 -5.20 11.61
CA ASN A 13 7.10 -4.72 10.24
C ASN A 13 5.61 -4.59 9.85
N ASN A 14 4.68 -4.68 10.80
CA ASN A 14 3.25 -4.58 10.51
C ASN A 14 2.73 -3.20 10.93
N VAL A 15 1.92 -2.61 10.07
CA VAL A 15 1.15 -1.39 10.36
C VAL A 15 -0.32 -1.77 10.42
N ILE A 16 -0.97 -1.48 11.55
CA ILE A 16 -2.39 -1.79 11.76
C ILE A 16 -3.11 -0.48 11.99
N GLY A 17 -4.16 -0.23 11.21
CA GLY A 17 -5.06 0.92 11.38
C GLY A 17 -6.47 0.44 11.71
N GLU A 18 -7.07 1.03 12.72
CA GLU A 18 -8.44 0.75 13.13
C GLU A 18 -9.29 2.03 13.01
N LEU A 19 -10.41 1.92 12.30
CA LEU A 19 -11.46 2.93 12.29
C LEU A 19 -12.55 2.48 13.26
N ASP A 20 -12.78 3.26 14.32
CA ASP A 20 -13.73 2.92 15.38
C ASP A 20 -15.16 2.95 14.83
N ASN A 21 -15.73 1.76 14.57
CA ASN A 21 -17.16 1.61 14.28
C ASN A 21 -17.79 0.83 15.44
N ARG A 22 -18.38 1.60 16.36
CA ARG A 22 -19.00 1.06 17.57
C ARG A 22 -20.30 0.36 17.15
N GLU A 23 -20.25 -0.97 17.21
CA GLU A 23 -21.31 -1.96 16.90
C GLU A 23 -21.39 -2.43 15.42
N GLY A 24 -21.51 -3.76 15.24
CA GLY A 24 -21.72 -4.40 13.93
C GLY A 24 -20.65 -5.40 13.49
N LYS A 25 -20.66 -5.76 12.21
CA LYS A 25 -19.68 -6.67 11.59
C LYS A 25 -18.36 -5.94 11.34
N ILE A 26 -17.25 -6.66 11.51
CA ILE A 26 -15.90 -6.14 11.27
C ILE A 26 -15.48 -6.49 9.83
N LEU A 27 -14.94 -5.50 9.11
CA LEU A 27 -14.27 -5.68 7.82
C LEU A 27 -12.77 -5.50 8.00
N ILE A 28 -11.98 -6.44 7.48
CA ILE A 28 -10.51 -6.39 7.53
C ILE A 28 -9.99 -6.26 6.10
N PHE A 29 -9.18 -5.23 5.87
CA PHE A 29 -8.29 -5.16 4.71
C PHE A 29 -6.91 -5.62 5.15
N ASN A 30 -6.36 -6.63 4.47
CA ASN A 30 -5.02 -7.13 4.72
C ASN A 30 -4.21 -7.06 3.42
N GLY A 31 -2.98 -6.57 3.52
CA GLY A 31 -2.06 -6.43 2.41
C GLY A 31 -0.63 -6.28 2.93
N HIS A 32 0.32 -6.13 2.02
CA HIS A 32 1.71 -5.88 2.33
C HIS A 32 2.18 -4.60 1.66
N TYR A 33 3.29 -4.04 2.16
CA TYR A 33 3.90 -2.84 1.58
C TYR A 33 5.30 -3.12 1.03
N ASP A 34 5.89 -4.27 1.36
CA ASP A 34 7.11 -4.73 0.70
C ASP A 34 6.79 -5.15 -0.73
N THR A 35 7.81 -5.08 -1.57
CA THR A 35 7.72 -5.44 -2.97
C THR A 35 8.92 -6.29 -3.33
N VAL A 36 8.82 -7.04 -4.44
CA VAL A 36 9.96 -7.80 -4.96
C VAL A 36 11.03 -6.88 -5.56
N GLU A 37 12.25 -7.38 -5.71
CA GLU A 37 13.33 -6.66 -6.35
C GLU A 37 12.98 -6.15 -7.76
N ALA A 38 13.53 -5.00 -8.13
CA ALA A 38 13.43 -4.49 -9.49
C ALA A 38 14.29 -5.33 -10.44
N PHE A 39 13.69 -5.77 -11.54
CA PHE A 39 14.43 -6.48 -12.58
C PHE A 39 15.19 -5.50 -13.49
N LYS A 40 16.24 -5.96 -14.18
CA LYS A 40 17.09 -5.06 -15.00
C LYS A 40 16.44 -4.56 -16.29
N LYS A 41 15.40 -5.24 -16.82
CA LYS A 41 14.80 -4.91 -18.12
C LYS A 41 13.55 -4.03 -18.03
N TRP A 42 13.42 -3.25 -16.96
CA TRP A 42 12.37 -2.24 -16.93
C TRP A 42 12.58 -1.23 -18.06
N THR A 43 11.50 -0.88 -18.75
CA THR A 43 11.50 0.12 -19.84
C THR A 43 11.18 1.53 -19.33
N LYS A 44 10.85 1.64 -18.04
CA LYS A 44 10.55 2.86 -17.26
C LYS A 44 11.26 2.77 -15.92
N ASP A 45 11.39 3.88 -15.20
CA ASP A 45 11.96 3.80 -13.86
C ASP A 45 11.04 2.94 -12.95
N PRO A 46 11.51 1.80 -12.41
CA PRO A 46 10.71 0.97 -11.50
C PRO A 46 10.24 1.74 -10.25
N PHE A 47 10.87 2.85 -9.88
CA PHE A 47 10.51 3.64 -8.70
C PHE A 47 10.03 5.06 -9.05
N GLY A 48 9.83 5.36 -10.34
CA GLY A 48 9.46 6.70 -10.81
C GLY A 48 7.96 7.02 -10.73
N GLY A 49 7.09 6.00 -10.76
CA GLY A 49 5.64 6.20 -10.69
C GLY A 49 5.04 6.94 -11.89
N GLU A 50 5.65 6.79 -13.07
CA GLU A 50 5.23 7.48 -14.29
C GLU A 50 3.80 7.12 -14.70
N ILE A 51 3.01 8.11 -15.11
CA ILE A 51 1.67 7.89 -15.66
C ILE A 51 1.73 8.00 -17.18
N ILE A 52 1.42 6.92 -17.89
CA ILE A 52 1.43 6.84 -19.36
C ILE A 52 0.12 6.21 -19.80
N ASP A 53 -0.61 6.89 -20.69
CA ASP A 53 -1.89 6.43 -21.25
C ASP A 53 -2.88 5.94 -20.18
N GLY A 54 -2.95 6.66 -19.05
CA GLY A 54 -3.85 6.35 -17.93
C GLY A 54 -3.40 5.20 -17.03
N LYS A 55 -2.18 4.70 -17.18
CA LYS A 55 -1.60 3.63 -16.34
C LYS A 55 -0.40 4.15 -15.55
N ILE A 56 -0.29 3.70 -14.30
CA ILE A 56 0.87 3.97 -13.44
C ILE A 56 1.91 2.86 -13.68
N TYR A 57 3.16 3.26 -13.95
CA TYR A 57 4.30 2.36 -14.10
C TYR A 57 5.22 2.49 -12.90
N GLY A 58 5.35 1.41 -12.13
CA GLY A 58 6.23 1.32 -10.97
C GLY A 58 6.08 -0.01 -10.24
N ARG A 59 7.14 -0.47 -9.59
CA ARG A 59 7.12 -1.61 -8.66
C ARG A 59 6.25 -1.22 -7.45
N GLY A 60 5.35 -2.09 -7.00
CA GLY A 60 4.38 -1.75 -5.95
C GLY A 60 3.10 -1.08 -6.47
N ALA A 61 3.01 -0.73 -7.77
CA ALA A 61 1.82 -0.06 -8.30
C ALA A 61 0.59 -0.98 -8.38
N SER A 62 0.81 -2.29 -8.50
CA SER A 62 -0.24 -3.31 -8.49
C SER A 62 -0.01 -4.36 -7.40
N ASP A 63 1.26 -4.68 -7.13
CA ASP A 63 1.76 -5.62 -6.13
C ASP A 63 3.06 -5.07 -5.54
#